data_AF-A0A9E3TQU1-F1
#
_entry.id   AF-A0A9E3TQU1-F1
#
_cell.length_a   1.000
_cell.length_b   1.000
_cell.length_c   1.000
_cell.angle_alpha   90.00
_cell.angle_beta   90.00
_cell.angle_gamma   90.00
#
_symmetry.space_group_name_H-M   'P 1'
#
loop_
_entity.id
_entity.type
_entity.pdbx_description
1 polymer ?
#
loop_
_entity_poly.entity_id
_entity_poly.type
_entity_poly.pdbx_seq_one_letter_code
_entity_poly.pdbx_strand_id
1 'polypeptide(L)'
;MFLALAGLWYFLLFACAIASLVFFIMVLIEMFKREQTNLGIICIVLTFCTGVGPLIAFVIGWTKATEWNIKKIMTYWSVAFALQFVFVGLAVVSAIGAAATMQHNQFDMDPNNMNFEIDLDAPNIEFPEDFSMPAEVPSEQE
;
A
#
# COMPACT_ATOMS: atom_id res chain seq x y z
N MET A 1 4.77 -7.01 -19.07
CA MET A 1 4.67 -7.91 -17.90
C MET A 1 4.20 -7.18 -16.63
N PHE A 2 4.82 -6.06 -16.23
CA PHE A 2 4.43 -5.28 -15.04
C PHE A 2 2.96 -4.77 -15.05
N LEU A 3 2.44 -4.30 -16.19
CA LEU A 3 1.03 -3.86 -16.29
C LEU A 3 0.02 -4.99 -16.05
N ALA A 4 0.35 -6.24 -16.42
CA ALA A 4 -0.52 -7.39 -16.18
C ALA A 4 -0.57 -7.79 -14.70
N LEU A 5 0.57 -7.69 -13.99
CA LEU A 5 0.66 -7.88 -12.54
C LEU A 5 -0.12 -6.79 -11.78
N ALA A 6 0.02 -5.53 -12.20
CA ALA A 6 -0.75 -4.43 -11.64
C ALA A 6 -2.26 -4.60 -11.87
N GLY A 7 -2.67 -5.02 -13.08
CA GLY A 7 -4.07 -5.33 -13.40
C GLY A 7 -4.64 -6.46 -12.55
N LEU A 8 -3.89 -7.55 -12.37
CA LEU A 8 -4.27 -8.67 -11.50
C LEU A 8 -4.47 -8.21 -10.04
N TRP A 9 -3.58 -7.35 -9.56
CA TRP A 9 -3.64 -6.79 -8.21
C TRP A 9 -4.89 -5.94 -7.99
N TYR A 10 -5.20 -5.03 -8.91
CA TYR A 10 -6.42 -4.22 -8.87
C TYR A 10 -7.69 -5.06 -8.93
N PHE A 11 -7.70 -6.09 -9.79
CA PHE A 11 -8.84 -7.00 -9.90
C PHE A 11 -9.08 -7.77 -8.60
N LEU A 12 -8.01 -8.18 -7.92
CA LEU A 12 -8.09 -8.92 -6.66
C LEU A 12 -8.56 -8.03 -5.50
N LEU A 13 -8.11 -6.77 -5.45
CA LEU A 13 -8.65 -5.76 -4.53
C LEU A 13 -10.13 -5.50 -4.77
N PHE A 14 -10.54 -5.38 -6.03
CA PHE A 14 -11.93 -5.16 -6.40
C PHE A 14 -12.81 -6.36 -6.01
N ALA A 15 -12.36 -7.59 -6.28
CA ALA A 15 -13.05 -8.81 -5.86
C ALA A 15 -13.17 -8.92 -4.34
N CYS A 16 -12.13 -8.53 -3.59
CA CYS A 16 -12.14 -8.53 -2.13
C CYS A 16 -13.11 -7.48 -1.56
N ALA A 17 -13.19 -6.31 -2.18
CA ALA A 17 -14.16 -5.28 -1.81
C ALA A 17 -15.60 -5.75 -2.04
N ILE A 18 -15.87 -6.39 -3.19
CA ILE A 18 -17.19 -6.96 -3.48
C ILE A 18 -17.53 -8.10 -2.51
N ALA A 19 -16.60 -9.02 -2.25
CA ALA A 19 -16.83 -10.11 -1.30
C ALA A 19 -17.16 -9.58 0.10
N SER A 20 -16.41 -8.56 0.55
CA SER A 20 -16.67 -7.89 1.84
C SER A 20 -18.04 -7.21 1.88
N LEU A 21 -18.44 -6.56 0.78
CA LEU A 21 -19.75 -5.93 0.65
C LEU A 21 -20.89 -6.96 0.72
N VAL A 22 -20.77 -8.08 0.01
CA VAL A 22 -21.80 -9.14 -0.01
C VAL A 22 -21.98 -9.75 1.38
N PHE A 23 -20.88 -10.07 2.08
CA PHE A 23 -20.95 -10.58 3.45
C PHE A 23 -21.53 -9.56 4.42
N PHE A 24 -21.19 -8.27 4.27
CA PHE A 24 -21.76 -7.21 5.08
C PHE A 24 -23.28 -7.07 4.89
N ILE A 25 -23.76 -7.13 3.65
CA ILE A 25 -25.21 -7.10 3.34
C ILE A 25 -25.92 -8.33 3.91
N MET A 26 -25.34 -9.53 3.80
CA MET A 26 -25.92 -10.74 4.38
C MET A 26 -26.09 -10.63 5.90
N VAL A 27 -25.07 -10.13 6.61
CA VAL A 27 -25.14 -9.91 8.06
C VAL A 27 -26.20 -8.85 8.41
N LEU A 28 -26.28 -7.76 7.64
CA LEU A 28 -27.30 -6.73 7.82
C LEU A 28 -28.72 -7.25 7.65
N ILE A 29 -28.97 -8.06 6.61
CA ILE A 29 -30.29 -8.69 6.38
C ILE A 29 -30.70 -9.52 7.60
N GLU A 30 -29.77 -10.29 8.16
CA GLU A 30 -30.07 -11.14 9.30
C GLU A 30 -30.28 -10.34 10.60
N MET A 31 -29.66 -9.15 10.73
CA MET A 31 -29.96 -8.20 11.81
C MET A 31 -31.35 -7.56 11.65
N PHE A 32 -31.72 -7.14 10.44
CA PHE A 32 -33.04 -6.56 10.17
C PHE A 32 -34.17 -7.56 10.37
N LYS A 33 -33.96 -8.84 10.01
CA LYS A 33 -34.93 -9.92 10.23
C LYS A 33 -35.26 -10.18 11.71
N ARG A 34 -34.46 -9.65 12.64
CA ARG A 34 -34.63 -9.84 14.09
C ARG A 34 -34.91 -8.54 14.85
N GLU A 35 -35.39 -7.52 14.13
CA GLU A 35 -35.82 -6.21 14.67
C GLU A 35 -34.70 -5.41 15.39
N GLN A 36 -33.44 -5.81 15.24
CA GLN A 36 -32.27 -5.10 15.76
C GLN A 36 -31.83 -3.98 14.80
N THR A 37 -32.80 -3.20 14.32
CA THR A 37 -32.63 -2.12 13.32
C THR A 37 -31.58 -1.10 13.77
N ASN A 38 -31.53 -0.80 15.07
CA ASN A 38 -30.57 0.14 15.65
C ASN A 38 -29.12 -0.32 15.46
N LEU A 39 -28.81 -1.61 15.64
CA LEU A 39 -27.47 -2.14 15.44
C LEU A 39 -27.07 -2.16 13.95
N GLY A 40 -28.03 -2.43 13.06
CA GLY A 40 -27.81 -2.37 11.62
C GLY A 40 -27.46 -0.95 11.15
N ILE A 41 -28.22 0.06 11.61
CA ILE A 41 -27.98 1.47 11.28
C ILE A 41 -26.62 1.92 11.82
N ILE A 42 -26.29 1.59 13.07
CA ILE A 42 -24.99 1.91 13.67
C ILE A 42 -23.85 1.32 12.82
N CYS A 43 -23.97 0.07 12.38
CA CYS A 43 -22.96 -0.55 11.49
C CYS A 43 -22.81 0.21 10.17
N ILE A 44 -23.91 0.60 9.51
CA ILE A 44 -23.85 1.37 8.25
C ILE A 44 -23.17 2.72 8.45
N VAL A 45 -23.55 3.45 9.50
CA VAL A 45 -22.96 4.76 9.80
C VAL A 45 -21.48 4.62 10.12
N LEU A 46 -21.07 3.62 10.90
CA LEU A 46 -19.65 3.38 11.19
C LEU A 46 -18.87 2.92 9.96
N THR A 47 -19.46 2.14 9.06
CA THR A 47 -18.83 1.79 7.77
C THR A 47 -18.52 3.05 6.96
N PHE A 48 -19.44 4.02 6.89
CA PHE A 48 -19.23 5.27 6.16
C PHE A 48 -18.30 6.27 6.85
N CYS A 49 -18.36 6.40 8.18
CA CYS A 49 -17.54 7.36 8.91
C CYS A 49 -16.10 6.87 9.14
N THR A 50 -15.91 5.58 9.42
CA THR A 50 -14.63 5.07 9.92
C THR A 50 -14.07 3.94 9.07
N GLY A 51 -14.87 3.34 8.17
CA GLY A 51 -14.48 2.14 7.42
C GLY A 51 -14.35 0.88 8.29
N VAL A 52 -14.55 0.98 9.61
CA VAL A 52 -14.42 -0.13 10.57
C VAL A 52 -15.75 -0.88 10.77
N GLY A 53 -16.84 -0.38 10.19
CA GLY A 53 -18.16 -1.02 10.30
C GLY A 53 -18.21 -2.50 9.88
N PRO A 54 -17.45 -2.98 8.86
CA PRO A 54 -17.36 -4.40 8.55
C PRO A 54 -16.73 -5.23 9.66
N LEU A 55 -15.74 -4.69 10.38
CA LEU A 55 -15.08 -5.35 11.52
C LEU A 55 -16.05 -5.48 12.70
N ILE A 56 -16.82 -4.43 12.98
CA ILE A 56 -17.81 -4.45 14.06
C ILE A 56 -18.95 -5.39 13.72
N ALA A 57 -19.44 -5.35 12.48
CA ALA A 57 -20.41 -6.32 11.98
C ALA A 57 -19.86 -7.75 12.04
N PHE A 58 -18.55 -7.96 11.82
CA PHE A 58 -17.91 -9.26 12.01
C PHE A 58 -18.00 -9.73 13.47
N VAL A 59 -17.60 -8.90 14.43
CA VAL A 59 -17.60 -9.26 15.85
C VAL A 59 -19.02 -9.49 16.39
N ILE A 60 -19.97 -8.62 16.02
CA ILE A 60 -21.39 -8.78 16.42
C ILE A 60 -21.98 -10.03 15.76
N GLY A 61 -21.68 -10.24 14.47
CA GLY A 61 -22.09 -11.43 13.74
C GLY A 61 -21.55 -12.72 14.38
N TRP A 62 -20.31 -12.72 14.89
CA TRP A 62 -19.69 -13.87 15.57
C TRP A 62 -20.29 -14.12 16.96
N THR A 63 -20.47 -13.06 17.75
CA THR A 63 -21.07 -13.18 19.10
C THR A 63 -22.51 -13.68 19.03
N LYS A 64 -23.27 -13.27 18.00
CA LYS A 64 -24.63 -13.75 17.74
C LYS A 64 -24.70 -14.95 16.78
N ALA A 65 -23.57 -15.46 16.28
CA ALA A 65 -23.56 -16.56 15.30
C ALA A 65 -24.23 -17.84 15.83
N THR A 66 -24.05 -18.11 17.13
CA THR A 66 -24.69 -19.26 17.81
C THR A 66 -26.17 -19.08 17.99
N GLU A 67 -26.60 -17.88 18.33
CA GLU A 67 -28.00 -17.56 18.60
C GLU A 67 -28.83 -17.45 17.32
N TRP A 68 -28.20 -17.05 16.21
CA TRP A 68 -28.86 -16.85 14.94
C TRP A 68 -28.68 -18.01 13.95
N ASN A 69 -27.93 -19.05 14.32
CA ASN A 69 -27.57 -20.20 13.48
C ASN A 69 -26.82 -19.82 12.17
N ILE A 70 -26.23 -18.63 12.14
CA ILE A 70 -25.48 -18.09 10.98
C ILE A 70 -24.04 -18.63 10.96
N LYS A 71 -23.67 -19.53 11.89
CA LYS A 71 -22.32 -20.11 11.99
C LYS A 71 -21.78 -20.56 10.63
N LYS A 72 -22.60 -21.17 9.77
CA LYS A 72 -22.16 -21.61 8.44
C LYS A 72 -21.66 -20.45 7.56
N ILE A 73 -22.45 -19.38 7.45
CA ILE A 73 -22.09 -18.18 6.68
C ILE A 73 -20.85 -17.51 7.27
N MET A 74 -20.78 -17.40 8.60
CA MET A 74 -19.64 -16.82 9.31
C MET A 74 -18.34 -17.62 9.13
N THR A 75 -18.43 -18.95 9.10
CA THR A 75 -17.30 -19.84 8.88
C THR A 75 -16.81 -19.73 7.44
N TYR A 76 -17.72 -19.74 6.46
CA TYR A 76 -17.38 -19.51 5.05
C TYR A 76 -16.69 -18.16 4.86
N TRP A 77 -17.19 -17.11 5.52
CA TRP A 77 -16.58 -15.79 5.45
C TRP A 77 -15.14 -15.77 5.96
N SER A 78 -14.94 -16.32 7.16
CA SER A 78 -13.63 -16.34 7.83
C SER A 78 -12.63 -17.18 7.04
N VAL A 79 -13.05 -18.32 6.49
CA VAL A 79 -12.23 -19.19 5.65
C VAL A 79 -11.86 -18.50 4.33
N ALA A 80 -12.82 -17.83 3.69
CA ALA A 80 -12.56 -17.07 2.46
C ALA A 80 -11.55 -15.95 2.72
N PHE A 81 -11.72 -15.18 3.80
CA PHE A 81 -10.79 -14.12 4.20
C PHE A 81 -9.39 -14.66 4.50
N ALA A 82 -9.31 -15.73 5.30
CA ALA A 82 -8.04 -16.36 5.64
C ALA A 82 -7.30 -16.85 4.40
N LEU A 83 -8.00 -17.52 3.48
CA LEU A 83 -7.42 -18.00 2.22
C LEU A 83 -6.94 -16.83 1.35
N GLN A 84 -7.70 -15.73 1.30
CA GLN A 84 -7.32 -14.52 0.58
C GLN A 84 -6.03 -13.92 1.15
N PHE A 85 -5.93 -13.79 2.47
CA PHE A 85 -4.72 -13.28 3.13
C PHE A 85 -3.50 -14.15 2.85
N VAL A 86 -3.65 -15.47 2.84
CA VAL A 86 -2.55 -16.40 2.51
C VAL A 86 -2.10 -16.22 1.06
N PHE A 87 -3.04 -16.19 0.11
CA PHE A 87 -2.71 -16.02 -1.31
C PHE A 87 -2.09 -14.66 -1.61
N VAL A 88 -2.64 -13.59 -1.04
CA VAL A 88 -2.11 -12.22 -1.17
C VAL A 88 -0.74 -12.10 -0.52
N GLY A 89 -0.58 -12.61 0.70
CA GLY A 89 0.69 -12.60 1.42
C GLY A 89 1.78 -13.32 0.65
N LEU A 90 1.48 -14.51 0.11
CA LEU A 90 2.43 -15.27 -0.71
C LEU A 90 2.81 -14.51 -1.99
N ALA A 91 1.83 -13.90 -2.66
CA ALA A 91 2.07 -13.11 -3.87
C ALA A 91 2.97 -11.89 -3.59
N VAL A 92 2.71 -11.15 -2.50
CA VAL A 92 3.53 -9.99 -2.11
C VAL A 92 4.95 -10.40 -1.76
N VAL A 93 5.12 -11.46 -0.97
CA VAL A 93 6.44 -11.99 -0.61
C VAL A 93 7.22 -12.40 -1.85
N SER A 94 6.56 -13.03 -2.83
CA SER A 94 7.21 -13.41 -4.10
C SER A 94 7.63 -12.19 -4.94
N ALA A 95 6.83 -11.12 -4.94
CA ALA A 95 7.15 -9.90 -5.69
C ALA A 95 8.32 -9.12 -5.05
N ILE A 96 8.38 -9.05 -3.72
CA ILE A 96 9.49 -8.42 -3.00
C ILE A 96 10.77 -9.24 -3.16
N GLY A 97 10.66 -10.57 -3.08
CA GLY A 97 11.78 -11.48 -3.30
C GLY A 97 12.41 -11.31 -4.69
N ALA A 98 11.59 -11.19 -5.74
CA ALA A 98 12.08 -10.97 -7.10
C ALA A 98 12.77 -9.60 -7.27
N ALA A 99 12.32 -8.56 -6.56
CA ALA A 99 12.96 -7.25 -6.59
C ALA A 99 14.31 -7.24 -5.84
N ALA A 100 14.44 -8.02 -4.76
CA ALA A 100 15.68 -8.13 -4.00
C ALA A 100 16.80 -8.82 -4.80
N THR A 101 16.47 -9.81 -5.63
CA THR A 101 17.48 -10.50 -6.47
C THR A 101 18.06 -9.61 -7.56
N MET A 102 17.34 -8.57 -7.99
CA MET A 102 17.86 -7.60 -8.97
C MET A 102 18.91 -6.65 -8.36
N GLN A 103 18.91 -6.45 -7.04
CA GLN A 103 19.90 -5.59 -6.39
C GLN A 103 21.26 -6.28 -6.19
N HIS A 104 21.29 -7.62 -6.11
CA HIS A 104 22.54 -8.37 -5.89
C HIS A 104 23.46 -8.35 -7.12
N ASN A 105 22.91 -8.29 -8.34
CA ASN A 105 23.71 -8.32 -9.57
C ASN A 105 24.29 -6.95 -9.98
N GLN A 106 23.91 -5.85 -9.32
CA GLN A 106 24.54 -4.54 -9.57
C GLN A 106 25.80 -4.31 -8.72
N PHE A 107 26.09 -5.19 -7.76
CA PHE A 107 27.30 -5.09 -6.92
C PHE A 107 28.41 -6.07 -7.35
N ASP A 108 28.35 -6.60 -8.58
CA ASP A 108 29.59 -7.03 -9.26
C ASP A 108 30.19 -5.80 -9.95
N MET A 109 30.65 -4.84 -9.12
CA MET A 109 31.67 -3.92 -9.57
C MET A 109 32.93 -4.75 -9.76
N ASP A 110 33.26 -5.07 -11.01
CA ASP A 110 34.53 -5.67 -11.39
C ASP A 110 35.66 -4.81 -10.80
N PRO A 111 36.39 -5.28 -9.76
CA PRO A 111 37.44 -4.50 -9.14
C PRO A 111 38.64 -4.28 -10.09
N ASN A 112 38.68 -4.94 -11.25
CA ASN A 112 39.72 -4.79 -12.25
C ASN A 112 39.36 -3.82 -13.39
N ASN A 113 38.15 -3.25 -13.41
CA ASN A 113 37.73 -2.19 -14.34
C ASN A 113 37.53 -0.83 -13.65
N MET A 114 38.24 -0.58 -12.55
CA MET A 114 38.38 0.77 -11.98
C MET A 114 39.41 1.61 -12.74
N ASN A 115 39.42 1.49 -14.07
CA ASN A 115 40.03 2.52 -14.90
C ASN A 115 39.10 3.72 -14.79
N PHE A 116 39.39 4.55 -13.79
CA PHE A 116 38.85 5.89 -13.64
C PHE A 116 39.31 6.68 -14.87
N GLU A 117 38.58 6.52 -15.98
CA GLU A 117 38.65 7.42 -17.12
C GLU A 117 38.16 8.77 -16.58
N ILE A 118 39.13 9.59 -16.19
CA ILE A 118 38.92 11.02 -16.03
C ILE A 118 38.63 11.50 -17.45
N ASP A 119 37.35 11.59 -17.81
CA ASP A 119 36.91 12.39 -18.94
C ASP A 119 37.30 13.84 -18.62
N LEU A 120 38.54 14.17 -18.98
CA LEU A 120 39.16 15.47 -18.96
C LEU A 120 38.70 16.30 -20.16
N ASP A 121 37.45 16.13 -20.60
CA ASP A 121 36.72 17.19 -21.32
C ASP A 121 36.26 18.22 -20.29
N ALA A 122 37.23 18.82 -19.62
CA ALA A 122 37.00 20.05 -18.90
C ALA A 122 36.57 21.09 -19.96
N PRO A 123 35.36 21.67 -19.86
CA PRO A 123 35.03 22.82 -20.69
C PRO A 123 36.12 23.86 -20.43
N ASN A 124 36.72 24.38 -21.51
CA ASN A 124 37.67 25.49 -21.44
C ASN A 124 36.96 26.66 -20.75
N ILE A 125 37.16 26.80 -19.44
CA ILE A 125 36.66 27.93 -18.66
C ILE A 125 37.54 29.10 -19.08
N GLU A 126 37.10 29.81 -20.10
CA GLU A 126 37.62 31.13 -20.45
C GLU A 126 37.35 32.05 -19.25
N PHE A 127 38.40 32.32 -18.49
CA PHE A 127 38.35 33.32 -17.44
C PHE A 127 38.20 34.70 -18.09
N PRO A 128 37.13 35.44 -17.78
CA PRO A 128 36.96 36.77 -18.32
C PRO A 128 38.04 37.71 -17.75
N GLU A 129 38.82 38.34 -18.63
CA GLU A 129 39.92 39.25 -18.28
C GLU A 129 39.45 40.58 -17.66
N ASP A 130 38.16 40.76 -17.41
CA ASP A 130 37.58 42.03 -16.95
C ASP A 130 37.31 42.09 -15.45
N PHE A 131 37.80 41.12 -14.65
CA PHE A 131 37.74 41.23 -13.20
C PHE A 131 38.78 42.24 -12.67
N SER A 132 38.54 43.51 -12.96
CA SER A 132 39.19 44.65 -12.34
C SER A 132 38.70 44.77 -10.89
N MET A 133 39.59 44.51 -9.93
CA MET A 133 39.31 44.78 -8.51
C MET A 133 39.03 46.29 -8.32
N PRO A 134 37.88 46.67 -7.75
CA PRO A 134 37.69 48.03 -7.28
C PRO A 134 38.58 48.26 -6.05
N ALA A 135 39.65 49.02 -6.25
CA ALA A 135 40.45 49.57 -5.19
C ALA A 135 39.75 50.82 -4.64
N GLU A 136 38.86 50.66 -3.65
CA GLU A 136 38.49 51.77 -2.78
C GLU A 136 37.94 51.25 -1.45
N VAL A 137 38.80 51.25 -0.42
CA VAL A 137 38.38 51.28 0.98
C VAL A 137 38.56 52.72 1.43
N PRO A 138 37.49 53.52 1.59
CA PRO A 138 37.60 54.80 2.24
C PRO A 138 37.79 54.56 3.73
N SER A 139 38.99 54.90 4.20
CA SER A 139 39.30 55.08 5.61
C SER A 139 38.75 56.44 6.06
N GLU A 140 37.57 56.47 6.67
CA GLU A 140 37.08 57.59 7.46
C GLU A 140 36.06 57.07 8.48
N GLN A 141 35.95 57.57 9.71
CA GLN A 141 36.78 58.37 10.60
C GLN A 141 36.00 58.39 11.93
N GLU A 142 36.71 58.53 13.05
CA GLU A 142 36.26 58.77 14.45
C GLU A 142 34.78 59.05 14.75
#